data_AF-A0A7S3T897-F1
#
_entry.id   AF-A0A7S3T897-F1
#
_cell.length_a   1.000
_cell.length_b   1.000
_cell.length_c   1.000
_cell.angle_alpha   90.00
_cell.angle_beta   90.00
_cell.angle_gamma   90.00
#
_symmetry.space_group_name_H-M   'P 1'
#
loop_
_entity.id
_entity.type
_entity.pdbx_description
1 polymer ?
#
loop_
_entity_poly.entity_id
_entity_poly.type
_entity_poly.pdbx_seq_one_letter_code
_entity_poly.pdbx_strand_id
1 'polypeptide(L)'
;ATSLGNGGALITMLRSGEEVRKVLAGEDGVLRVCDERHRRDGTRTLLIDCSTIAPDDARAFAAAADMAGCDFLDAPVSGGAIGAEAATLTFMVGSETEEVFRQAEPLLAHMGKSSVRCGGV
;
A
#
# COMPACT_ATOMS: atom_id res chain seq x y z
N ALA A 1 9.41 -9.85 -1.87
CA ALA A 1 9.06 -8.66 -2.66
C ALA A 1 9.04 -9.06 -4.13
N THR A 2 7.87 -9.07 -4.77
CA THR A 2 7.74 -9.41 -6.19
C THR A 2 8.11 -8.18 -7.03
N SER A 3 9.02 -8.35 -7.99
CA SER A 3 9.54 -7.31 -8.89
C SER A 3 8.43 -6.67 -9.73
N LEU A 4 8.46 -5.34 -9.86
CA LEU A 4 7.47 -4.57 -10.60
C LEU A 4 7.92 -4.27 -12.03
N GLY A 5 7.18 -4.81 -13.00
CA GLY A 5 7.17 -4.32 -14.38
C GLY A 5 6.54 -2.91 -14.50
N ASN A 6 6.41 -2.39 -15.72
CA ASN A 6 5.85 -1.06 -16.00
C ASN A 6 4.50 -0.83 -15.28
N GLY A 7 4.43 0.20 -14.43
CA GLY A 7 3.24 0.55 -13.64
C GLY A 7 2.87 -0.42 -12.51
N GLY A 8 3.83 -1.16 -11.94
CA GLY A 8 3.54 -2.19 -10.94
C GLY A 8 3.04 -1.69 -9.57
N ALA A 9 2.33 -2.57 -8.86
CA ALA A 9 1.91 -2.39 -7.46
C ALA A 9 2.75 -3.18 -6.43
N LEU A 10 3.17 -2.54 -5.34
CA LEU A 10 3.80 -3.19 -4.19
C LEU A 10 2.78 -3.32 -3.04
N ILE A 11 2.70 -4.52 -2.45
CA ILE A 11 1.85 -4.77 -1.29
C ILE A 11 2.74 -5.13 -0.10
N THR A 12 2.53 -4.48 1.05
CA THR A 12 3.17 -4.80 2.34
C THR A 12 2.15 -5.30 3.35
N MET A 13 2.59 -6.21 4.24
CA MET A 13 1.77 -6.77 5.32
C MET A 13 2.70 -7.13 6.48
N LEU A 14 2.95 -6.18 7.37
CA LEU A 14 3.94 -6.25 8.44
C LEU A 14 3.26 -6.18 9.82
N ARG A 15 4.03 -6.43 10.89
CA ARG A 15 3.47 -6.59 12.25
C ARG A 15 3.26 -5.25 12.97
N SER A 16 3.96 -4.19 12.57
CA SER A 16 3.87 -2.89 13.23
C SER A 16 4.26 -1.73 12.32
N GLY A 17 3.84 -0.52 12.70
CA GLY A 17 4.24 0.73 12.04
C GLY A 17 5.75 0.97 12.03
N GLU A 18 6.49 0.45 13.03
CA GLU A 18 7.96 0.54 13.04
C GLU A 18 8.58 -0.30 11.92
N GLU A 19 8.04 -1.50 11.66
CA GLU A 19 8.50 -2.33 10.55
C GLU A 19 8.14 -1.70 9.21
N VAL A 20 6.93 -1.14 9.08
CA VAL A 20 6.51 -0.39 7.90
C VAL A 20 7.47 0.79 7.65
N ARG A 21 7.78 1.58 8.68
CA ARG A 21 8.74 2.69 8.57
C ARG A 21 10.11 2.22 8.10
N LYS A 22 10.63 1.12 8.64
CA LYS A 22 11.93 0.57 8.24
C LYS A 22 11.92 0.11 6.79
N VAL A 23 10.85 -0.56 6.35
CA VAL A 23 10.73 -1.09 4.98
C VAL A 23 10.47 0.01 3.96
N LEU A 24 9.60 0.96 4.27
CA LEU A 24 9.23 2.04 3.35
C LEU A 24 10.27 3.15 3.33
N ALA A 25 10.60 3.69 4.51
CA ALA A 25 11.36 4.93 4.68
C ALA A 25 12.74 4.73 5.32
N GLY A 26 13.24 3.48 5.39
CA GLY A 26 14.62 3.21 5.76
C GLY A 26 15.62 3.74 4.74
N GLU A 27 16.92 3.72 5.08
CA GLU A 27 18.02 4.19 4.21
C GLU A 27 18.01 3.51 2.82
N ASP A 28 17.67 2.22 2.80
CA ASP A 28 17.45 1.42 1.59
C ASP A 28 15.97 1.03 1.39
N GLY A 29 15.07 1.91 1.86
CA GLY A 29 13.63 1.67 1.83
C GLY A 29 13.03 1.71 0.43
N VAL A 30 11.82 1.17 0.32
CA VAL A 30 11.02 1.12 -0.91
C VAL A 30 10.88 2.51 -1.55
N LEU A 31 10.67 3.55 -0.74
CA LEU A 31 10.42 4.90 -1.25
C LEU A 31 11.62 5.45 -2.05
N ARG A 32 12.85 5.11 -1.67
CA ARG A 32 14.04 5.50 -2.44
C ARG A 32 14.03 4.90 -3.85
N VAL A 33 13.70 3.61 -3.95
CA VAL A 33 13.64 2.89 -5.23
C VAL A 33 12.51 3.45 -6.12
N CYS A 34 11.36 3.75 -5.52
CA CYS A 34 10.25 4.34 -6.23
C CYS A 34 10.58 5.75 -6.76
N ASP A 35 11.24 6.57 -5.95
CA ASP A 35 11.67 7.92 -6.30
C ASP A 35 12.69 7.90 -7.46
N GLU A 36 13.70 7.03 -7.40
CA GLU A 36 14.67 6.83 -8.49
C GLU A 36 13.99 6.41 -9.79
N ARG A 37 13.02 5.49 -9.71
CA ARG A 37 12.24 5.04 -10.86
C ARG A 37 11.37 6.18 -11.42
N HIS A 38 10.65 6.89 -10.55
CA HIS A 38 9.77 7.97 -10.93
C HIS A 38 10.55 9.09 -11.63
N ARG A 39 11.72 9.48 -11.11
CA ARG A 39 12.59 10.47 -11.77
C ARG A 39 13.13 10.00 -13.12
N ARG A 40 13.31 8.70 -13.30
CA ARG A 40 13.87 8.13 -14.54
C ARG A 40 12.87 8.14 -15.69
N ASP A 41 11.61 7.78 -15.45
CA ASP A 41 10.63 7.57 -16.53
C ASP A 41 9.21 8.12 -16.25
N GLY A 42 9.00 8.79 -15.12
CA GLY A 42 7.73 9.37 -14.71
C GLY A 42 6.71 8.36 -14.17
N THR A 43 7.04 7.06 -14.11
CA THR A 43 6.12 6.03 -13.62
C THR A 43 5.87 6.19 -12.14
N ARG A 44 4.59 6.18 -11.74
CA ARG A 44 4.20 6.10 -10.33
C ARG A 44 3.99 4.64 -9.92
N THR A 45 4.34 4.32 -8.67
CA THR A 45 4.14 2.97 -8.10
C THR A 45 2.91 2.97 -7.21
N LEU A 46 2.03 1.98 -7.39
CA LEU A 46 0.90 1.78 -6.48
C LEU A 46 1.41 1.07 -5.21
N LEU A 47 1.40 1.74 -4.06
CA LEU A 47 1.94 1.22 -2.81
C LEU A 47 0.80 0.96 -1.82
N ILE A 48 0.52 -0.31 -1.55
CA ILE A 48 -0.61 -0.72 -0.71
C ILE A 48 -0.06 -1.33 0.59
N ASP A 49 -0.20 -0.63 1.71
CA ASP A 49 0.15 -1.18 3.01
C ASP A 49 -1.08 -1.80 3.68
N CYS A 50 -1.09 -3.11 3.84
CA CYS A 50 -2.17 -3.85 4.49
C CYS A 50 -1.92 -4.05 6.00
N SER A 51 -0.82 -3.53 6.53
CA SER A 51 -0.44 -3.62 7.93
C SER A 51 -1.44 -2.88 8.83
N THR A 52 -1.54 -3.27 10.10
CA THR A 52 -2.30 -2.48 11.08
C THR A 52 -1.38 -1.47 11.75
N ILE A 53 -1.47 -0.21 11.33
CA ILE A 53 -0.64 0.91 11.83
C ILE A 53 -1.49 2.04 12.43
N ALA A 54 -0.83 3.00 13.07
CA ALA A 54 -1.52 4.18 13.57
C ALA A 54 -1.97 5.08 12.40
N PRO A 55 -3.16 5.73 12.46
CA PRO A 55 -3.61 6.62 11.40
C PRO A 55 -2.65 7.79 11.10
N ASP A 56 -1.92 8.28 12.10
CA ASP A 56 -0.90 9.32 11.91
C ASP A 56 0.32 8.81 11.14
N ASP A 57 0.72 7.55 11.37
CA ASP A 57 1.79 6.91 10.60
C ASP A 57 1.37 6.72 9.15
N ALA A 58 0.13 6.26 8.90
CA ALA A 58 -0.43 6.11 7.56
C ALA A 58 -0.41 7.43 6.78
N ARG A 59 -0.85 8.53 7.41
CA ARG A 59 -0.76 9.90 6.86
C ARG A 59 0.67 10.30 6.52
N ALA A 60 1.61 10.04 7.42
CA ALA A 60 3.01 10.39 7.22
C ALA A 60 3.63 9.58 6.08
N PHE A 61 3.30 8.29 5.96
CA PHE A 61 3.74 7.45 4.85
C PHE A 61 3.10 7.86 3.53
N ALA A 62 1.82 8.24 3.52
CA ALA A 62 1.15 8.76 2.33
C ALA A 62 1.87 10.00 1.79
N ALA A 63 2.19 10.97 2.65
CA ALA A 63 2.93 12.16 2.26
C ALA A 63 4.36 11.84 1.76
N ALA A 64 5.06 10.92 2.42
CA ALA A 64 6.40 10.50 1.98
C ALA A 64 6.35 9.74 0.65
N ALA A 65 5.32 8.92 0.44
CA ALA A 65 5.10 8.15 -0.77
C ALA A 65 4.80 9.06 -1.97
N ASP A 66 3.97 10.08 -1.79
CA ASP A 66 3.68 11.04 -2.86
C ASP A 66 4.93 11.78 -3.33
N MET A 67 5.77 12.25 -2.39
CA MET A 67 7.07 12.87 -2.71
C MET A 67 8.02 11.93 -3.47
N ALA A 68 7.88 10.61 -3.24
CA ALA A 68 8.65 9.57 -3.92
C ALA A 68 8.01 9.08 -5.23
N GLY A 69 6.94 9.71 -5.71
CA GLY A 69 6.24 9.29 -6.92
C GLY A 69 5.43 8.00 -6.74
N CYS A 70 4.79 7.81 -5.59
CA CYS A 70 3.92 6.67 -5.33
C CYS A 70 2.49 7.10 -5.04
N ASP A 71 1.55 6.25 -5.44
CA ASP A 71 0.15 6.34 -5.01
C ASP A 71 -0.04 5.39 -3.83
N PHE A 72 -0.16 5.94 -2.63
CA PHE A 72 -0.24 5.16 -1.38
C PHE A 72 -1.68 4.83 -1.00
N LEU A 73 -1.88 3.62 -0.48
CA LEU A 73 -3.12 3.16 0.12
C LEU A 73 -2.82 2.50 1.45
N ASP A 74 -3.50 2.96 2.51
CA ASP A 74 -3.57 2.27 3.80
C ASP A 74 -4.76 1.32 3.76
N ALA A 75 -4.51 0.01 3.78
CA ALA A 75 -5.51 -1.03 3.52
C ALA A 75 -5.54 -2.11 4.62
N PRO A 76 -5.65 -1.77 5.91
CA PRO A 76 -5.70 -2.75 6.99
C PRO A 76 -6.85 -3.75 6.80
N VAL A 77 -6.63 -4.97 7.28
CA VAL A 77 -7.52 -6.11 7.03
C VAL A 77 -8.25 -6.62 8.28
N SER A 78 -9.42 -7.21 8.05
CA SER A 78 -10.14 -8.04 9.01
C SER A 78 -10.32 -9.46 8.47
N GLY A 79 -10.36 -10.46 9.36
CA GLY A 79 -10.56 -11.88 9.01
C GLY A 79 -9.49 -12.84 9.56
N GLY A 80 -8.35 -12.31 10.03
CA GLY A 80 -7.27 -13.10 10.63
C GLY A 80 -6.64 -14.10 9.66
N ALA A 81 -5.82 -15.01 10.20
CA ALA A 81 -5.11 -16.02 9.41
C ALA A 81 -6.06 -16.92 8.59
N ILE A 82 -7.20 -17.32 9.19
CA ILE A 82 -8.22 -18.13 8.50
C ILE A 82 -8.78 -17.38 7.29
N GLY A 83 -9.11 -16.09 7.45
CA GLY A 83 -9.59 -15.25 6.36
C GLY A 83 -8.57 -15.11 5.25
N ALA A 84 -7.28 -15.00 5.59
CA ALA A 84 -6.18 -14.91 4.61
C ALA A 84 -6.01 -16.22 3.83
N GLU A 85 -5.95 -17.37 4.50
CA GLU A 85 -5.84 -18.69 3.87
C GLU A 85 -7.01 -18.98 2.92
N ALA A 86 -8.21 -18.52 3.29
CA ALA A 86 -9.41 -18.69 2.49
C ALA A 86 -9.62 -17.61 1.41
N ALA A 87 -8.72 -16.62 1.30
CA ALA A 87 -8.90 -15.44 0.44
C ALA A 87 -10.24 -14.69 0.68
N THR A 88 -10.63 -14.56 1.95
CA THR A 88 -11.90 -13.94 2.38
C THR A 88 -11.72 -12.74 3.30
N LEU A 89 -10.52 -12.13 3.31
CA LEU A 89 -10.25 -10.90 4.03
C LEU A 89 -11.21 -9.76 3.62
N THR A 90 -11.44 -8.84 4.57
CA THR A 90 -12.08 -7.56 4.31
C THR A 90 -11.06 -6.44 4.44
N PHE A 91 -10.89 -5.62 3.40
CA PHE A 91 -9.97 -4.49 3.35
C PHE A 91 -10.72 -3.18 3.60
N MET A 92 -10.20 -2.35 4.52
CA MET A 92 -10.69 -0.99 4.77
C MET A 92 -9.65 -0.01 4.24
N VAL A 93 -9.92 0.60 3.09
CA VAL A 93 -8.89 1.24 2.27
C VAL A 93 -8.99 2.76 2.35
N GLY A 94 -8.01 3.40 2.96
CA GLY A 94 -7.74 4.83 2.81
C GLY A 94 -7.03 5.09 1.47
N SER A 95 -7.58 6.00 0.66
CA SER A 95 -6.99 6.41 -0.61
C SER A 95 -7.34 7.86 -0.93
N GLU A 96 -6.36 8.61 -1.43
CA GLU A 96 -6.55 10.03 -1.77
C GLU A 96 -7.69 10.21 -2.77
N THR A 97 -7.73 9.37 -3.82
CA THR A 97 -8.77 9.41 -4.84
C THR A 97 -9.47 8.07 -5.03
N GLU A 98 -10.67 8.12 -5.59
CA GLU A 98 -11.44 6.95 -6.01
C GLU A 98 -10.72 6.20 -7.13
N GLU A 99 -10.05 6.92 -8.03
CA GLU A 99 -9.31 6.35 -9.14
C GLU A 99 -8.14 5.47 -8.66
N VAL A 100 -7.40 5.93 -7.64
CA VAL A 100 -6.31 5.16 -7.03
C VAL A 100 -6.86 3.91 -6.32
N PHE A 101 -7.98 4.02 -5.60
CA PHE A 101 -8.65 2.87 -5.00
C PHE A 101 -9.03 1.80 -6.03
N ARG A 102 -9.60 2.21 -7.17
CA ARG A 102 -10.00 1.29 -8.25
C ARG A 102 -8.83 0.56 -8.91
N GLN A 103 -7.60 1.08 -8.81
CA GLN A 103 -6.41 0.36 -9.25
C GLN A 103 -6.02 -0.76 -8.28
N ALA A 104 -6.23 -0.55 -6.97
CA ALA A 104 -5.92 -1.53 -5.93
C ALA A 104 -7.00 -2.61 -5.80
N GLU A 105 -8.27 -2.26 -5.99
CA GLU A 105 -9.42 -3.16 -5.86
C GLU A 105 -9.25 -4.53 -6.54
N PRO A 106 -8.87 -4.63 -7.84
CA PRO A 106 -8.68 -5.93 -8.47
C PRO A 106 -7.52 -6.74 -7.87
N LEU A 107 -6.51 -6.09 -7.29
CA LEU A 107 -5.41 -6.77 -6.61
C LEU A 107 -5.87 -7.32 -5.26
N LEU A 108 -6.59 -6.51 -4.49
CA LEU A 108 -7.13 -6.89 -3.18
C LEU A 108 -8.17 -8.01 -3.29
N ALA A 109 -8.93 -8.06 -4.38
CA ALA A 109 -9.92 -9.11 -4.65
C ALA A 109 -9.32 -10.53 -4.77
N HIS A 110 -8.00 -10.66 -5.00
CA HIS A 110 -7.33 -11.97 -4.98
C HIS A 110 -7.09 -12.50 -3.55
N MET A 111 -7.11 -11.62 -2.55
CA MET A 111 -6.82 -11.93 -1.14
C MET A 111 -8.06 -11.81 -0.25
N GLY A 112 -9.12 -11.18 -0.74
CA GLY A 112 -10.29 -10.87 0.07
C GLY A 112 -11.62 -10.98 -0.66
N LYS A 113 -12.68 -11.05 0.13
CA LYS A 113 -14.06 -11.07 -0.36
C LYS A 113 -14.65 -9.68 -0.58
N SER A 114 -14.03 -8.64 0.02
CA SER A 114 -14.54 -7.27 -0.01
C SER A 114 -13.44 -6.26 0.28
N SER A 115 -13.44 -5.15 -0.46
CA SER A 115 -12.67 -3.94 -0.17
C SER A 115 -13.61 -2.72 -0.16
N VAL A 116 -13.44 -1.83 0.81
CA VAL A 116 -14.27 -0.62 0.94
C VAL A 116 -13.36 0.59 1.03
N ARG A 117 -13.60 1.62 0.22
CA ARG A 117 -12.92 2.91 0.35
C ARG A 117 -13.45 3.67 1.55
N CYS A 118 -12.57 4.05 2.47
CA CYS A 118 -12.90 4.67 3.75
C CYS A 118 -12.58 6.18 3.83
N GLY A 119 -12.25 6.80 2.69
CA GLY A 119 -11.88 8.21 2.61
C GLY A 119 -10.41 8.40 2.26
N GLY A 120 -9.92 9.63 2.43
CA GLY A 120 -8.50 9.97 2.23
C GLY A 120 -7.59 9.32 3.28
N VAL A 121 -6.32 9.17 2.91
CA VAL A 121 -5.23 8.74 3.80
C VAL A 121 -4.23 9.86 3.93
#